data_AF-A0A839HK08-F1
#
_entry.id   AF-A0A839HK08-F1
#
_cell.length_a   1.000
_cell.length_b   1.000
_cell.length_c   1.000
_cell.angle_alpha   90.00
_cell.angle_beta   90.00
_cell.angle_gamma   90.00
#
_symmetry.space_group_name_H-M   'P 1'
#
loop_
_entity.id
_entity.type
_entity.pdbx_description
1 polymer ?
#
loop_
_entity_poly.entity_id
_entity_poly.type
_entity_poly.pdbx_seq_one_letter_code
_entity_poly.pdbx_strand_id
1 'polypeptide(L)'
;MRSIAPRLSAALSFAALSALVSPAQALMGDTVSCEGLASYRCSTPTAVVGAGVEFTSTANGFGYSFDFDASGLTVTVLSIAPGPSIAETFLFADLSTPFTTFSLASSSLPTLDASAVEIDTGALRLNVMDGFIAVGQAARINLVPATPAIPEPGSYALMAGGLALLGWLGRGRRRQGAVLR
;
A
#
# COMPACT_ATOMS: atom_id res chain seq x y z
N MET A 1 55.56 -12.94 -51.74
CA MET A 1 54.25 -13.48 -51.31
C MET A 1 53.84 -12.75 -50.03
N ARG A 2 52.78 -11.93 -50.09
CA ARG A 2 52.26 -11.16 -48.94
C ARG A 2 51.21 -12.00 -48.22
N SER A 3 51.39 -12.23 -46.92
CA SER A 3 50.42 -12.96 -46.08
C SER A 3 49.71 -11.99 -45.13
N ILE A 4 48.42 -12.24 -44.97
CA ILE A 4 47.34 -11.37 -44.48
C ILE A 4 47.16 -11.53 -42.97
N ALA A 5 46.96 -10.41 -42.26
CA ALA A 5 46.60 -10.36 -40.85
C ALA A 5 45.12 -10.70 -40.61
N PRO A 6 44.74 -11.26 -39.44
CA PRO A 6 43.37 -11.18 -38.95
C PRO A 6 43.25 -10.14 -37.82
N ARG A 7 42.26 -9.26 -37.96
CA ARG A 7 41.79 -8.32 -36.94
C ARG A 7 40.84 -9.07 -35.99
N LEU A 8 41.09 -9.04 -34.68
CA LEU A 8 40.15 -9.51 -33.67
C LEU A 8 39.05 -8.47 -33.45
N SER A 9 37.82 -8.82 -33.81
CA SER A 9 36.60 -8.09 -33.44
C SER A 9 36.20 -8.46 -32.02
N ALA A 10 36.20 -7.49 -31.10
CA ALA A 10 35.60 -7.64 -29.78
C ALA A 10 34.14 -7.18 -29.84
N ALA A 11 33.21 -8.14 -29.82
CA ALA A 11 31.79 -7.89 -29.67
C ALA A 11 31.49 -7.63 -28.18
N LEU A 12 31.10 -6.40 -27.82
CA LEU A 12 30.50 -6.13 -26.51
C LEU A 12 29.03 -6.58 -26.53
N SER A 13 28.75 -7.65 -25.79
CA SER A 13 27.39 -8.13 -25.54
C SER A 13 26.64 -7.18 -24.62
N PHE A 14 25.50 -6.68 -25.09
CA PHE A 14 24.48 -6.01 -24.27
C PHE A 14 23.91 -7.03 -23.25
N ALA A 15 24.20 -6.81 -21.96
CA ALA A 15 23.56 -7.56 -20.88
C ALA A 15 22.17 -6.97 -20.62
N ALA A 16 21.16 -7.84 -20.66
CA ALA A 16 19.74 -7.54 -20.53
C ALA A 16 19.42 -6.82 -19.22
N LEU A 17 18.76 -5.66 -19.33
CA LEU A 17 18.16 -4.94 -18.22
C LEU A 17 16.82 -5.60 -17.90
N SER A 18 16.82 -6.55 -16.98
CA SER A 18 15.59 -7.16 -16.46
C SER A 18 14.83 -6.11 -15.64
N ALA A 19 13.66 -5.68 -16.13
CA ALA A 19 12.76 -4.79 -15.41
C ALA A 19 12.25 -5.49 -14.13
N LEU A 20 12.59 -4.94 -12.97
CA LEU A 20 12.09 -5.38 -11.67
C LEU A 20 10.71 -4.76 -11.46
N VAL A 21 9.66 -5.55 -11.60
CA VAL A 21 8.31 -5.16 -11.17
C VAL A 21 8.27 -5.36 -9.65
N SER A 22 8.14 -4.27 -8.90
CA SER A 22 7.85 -4.35 -7.46
C SER A 22 6.49 -5.01 -7.26
N PRO A 23 6.36 -6.04 -6.41
CA PRO A 23 5.05 -6.59 -6.09
C PRO A 23 4.23 -5.53 -5.35
N ALA A 24 2.95 -5.40 -5.72
CA ALA A 24 2.00 -4.65 -4.91
C ALA A 24 1.98 -5.27 -3.51
N GLN A 25 2.16 -4.44 -2.47
CA GLN A 25 2.03 -4.92 -1.09
C GLN A 25 0.59 -5.33 -0.84
N ALA A 26 0.42 -6.52 -0.29
CA ALA A 26 -0.85 -6.99 0.24
C ALA A 26 -1.02 -6.44 1.65
N LEU A 27 -2.26 -6.09 2.01
CA LEU A 27 -2.61 -5.61 3.36
C LEU A 27 -2.43 -6.67 4.46
N MET A 28 -2.26 -7.95 4.10
CA MET A 28 -2.15 -9.05 5.07
C MET A 28 -0.99 -8.82 6.04
N GLY A 29 -1.29 -8.80 7.33
CA GLY A 29 -0.31 -8.58 8.39
C GLY A 29 -0.07 -7.11 8.75
N ASP A 30 -0.66 -6.16 8.02
CA ASP A 30 -0.58 -4.74 8.36
C ASP A 30 -1.45 -4.43 9.58
N THR A 31 -1.07 -3.41 10.36
CA THR A 31 -1.87 -2.92 11.48
C THR A 31 -2.74 -1.77 11.03
N VAL A 32 -4.06 -1.94 11.08
CA VAL A 32 -5.04 -0.91 10.74
C VAL A 32 -5.65 -0.34 12.02
N SER A 33 -5.88 0.97 12.06
CA SER A 33 -6.69 1.64 13.07
C SER A 33 -8.13 1.81 12.60
N CYS A 34 -9.06 1.90 13.56
CA CYS A 34 -10.47 2.16 13.30
C CYS A 34 -10.99 3.21 14.27
N GLU A 35 -11.57 4.28 13.73
CA GLU A 35 -12.26 5.31 14.49
C GLU A 35 -13.66 5.51 13.94
N GLY A 36 -14.67 5.30 14.80
CA GLY A 36 -16.05 5.66 14.51
C GLY A 36 -16.33 7.06 15.05
N LEU A 37 -16.90 7.93 14.21
CA LEU A 37 -17.34 9.26 14.62
C LEU A 37 -18.75 9.21 15.24
N ALA A 38 -19.16 10.32 15.84
CA ALA A 38 -20.45 10.47 16.52
C ALA A 38 -20.69 9.40 17.60
N SER A 39 -21.72 8.55 17.43
CA SER A 39 -22.12 7.54 18.42
C SER A 39 -21.46 6.18 18.19
N TYR A 40 -20.82 5.97 17.05
CA TYR A 40 -20.22 4.70 16.68
C TYR A 40 -18.83 4.56 17.26
N ARG A 41 -18.49 3.35 17.70
CA ARG A 41 -17.18 3.01 18.23
C ARG A 41 -16.79 1.64 17.70
N CYS A 42 -15.60 1.55 17.11
CA CYS A 42 -15.04 0.27 16.72
C CYS A 42 -14.79 -0.59 17.96
N SER A 43 -14.94 -1.91 17.82
CA SER A 43 -14.77 -2.90 18.88
C SER A 43 -13.38 -2.85 19.50
N THR A 44 -12.38 -2.50 18.70
CA THR A 44 -10.99 -2.22 19.11
C THR A 44 -10.48 -1.01 18.32
N PRO A 45 -9.52 -0.25 18.88
CA PRO A 45 -8.94 0.92 18.19
C PRO A 45 -7.98 0.54 17.06
N THR A 46 -7.37 -0.65 17.14
CA THR A 46 -6.48 -1.21 16.13
C THR A 46 -6.64 -2.73 16.04
N ALA A 47 -6.29 -3.29 14.87
CA ALA A 47 -6.23 -4.72 14.61
C ALA A 47 -5.19 -5.01 13.53
N VAL A 48 -4.64 -6.23 13.55
CA VAL A 48 -3.78 -6.74 12.48
C VAL A 48 -4.66 -7.39 11.43
N VAL A 49 -4.51 -6.99 10.17
CA VAL A 49 -5.25 -7.56 9.03
C VAL A 49 -4.92 -9.04 8.91
N GLY A 50 -5.96 -9.86 9.00
CA GLY A 50 -5.84 -11.29 9.13
C GLY A 50 -6.89 -12.03 8.31
N ALA A 51 -7.42 -13.10 8.90
CA ALA A 51 -8.50 -13.86 8.29
C ALA A 51 -9.79 -13.58 9.07
N GLY A 52 -10.69 -12.80 8.47
CA GLY A 52 -12.01 -12.49 8.99
C GLY A 52 -12.07 -11.15 9.72
N VAL A 53 -13.25 -10.81 10.23
CA VAL A 53 -13.60 -9.49 10.78
C VAL A 53 -12.60 -8.95 11.82
N GLU A 54 -11.94 -7.85 11.48
CA GLU A 54 -11.05 -7.08 12.37
C GLU A 54 -11.81 -6.14 13.29
N PHE A 55 -12.87 -5.51 12.79
CA PHE A 55 -13.64 -4.53 13.56
C PHE A 55 -15.13 -4.77 13.45
N THR A 56 -15.84 -4.57 14.55
CA THR A 56 -17.28 -4.36 14.53
C THR A 56 -17.60 -3.01 15.14
N SER A 57 -18.71 -2.40 14.75
CA SER A 57 -19.18 -1.16 15.37
C SER A 57 -20.69 -1.22 15.50
N THR A 58 -21.20 -0.98 16.69
CA THR A 58 -22.63 -1.00 16.99
C THR A 58 -23.03 0.25 17.74
N ALA A 59 -24.01 0.98 17.24
CA ALA A 59 -24.62 2.11 17.94
C ALA A 59 -26.08 2.24 17.55
N ASN A 60 -26.91 2.68 18.50
CA ASN A 60 -28.35 2.91 18.26
C ASN A 60 -29.09 1.69 17.64
N GLY A 61 -28.58 0.48 17.89
CA GLY A 61 -29.11 -0.80 17.38
C GLY A 61 -28.75 -1.11 15.91
N PHE A 62 -28.02 -0.24 15.23
CA PHE A 62 -27.34 -0.53 13.97
C PHE A 62 -25.95 -1.10 14.23
N GLY A 63 -25.52 -1.99 13.35
CA GLY A 63 -24.27 -2.72 13.51
C GLY A 63 -23.59 -2.98 12.18
N TYR A 64 -22.27 -2.77 12.14
CA TYR A 64 -21.42 -3.01 10.99
C TYR A 64 -20.25 -3.91 11.37
N SER A 65 -19.84 -4.81 10.47
CA SER A 65 -18.54 -5.48 10.52
C SER A 65 -17.65 -4.97 9.39
N PHE A 66 -16.37 -4.88 9.69
CA PHE A 66 -15.31 -4.47 8.79
C PHE A 66 -14.27 -5.60 8.77
N ASP A 67 -14.15 -6.25 7.61
CA ASP A 67 -13.31 -7.41 7.36
C ASP A 67 -12.31 -7.06 6.26
N PHE A 68 -11.06 -6.85 6.67
CA PHE A 68 -9.93 -6.57 5.81
C PHE A 68 -9.29 -7.89 5.37
N ASP A 69 -8.91 -7.95 4.10
CA ASP A 69 -8.04 -9.00 3.58
C ASP A 69 -6.88 -8.39 2.78
N ALA A 70 -6.09 -9.24 2.13
CA ALA A 70 -4.95 -8.87 1.28
C ALA A 70 -5.18 -7.72 0.29
N SER A 71 -6.42 -7.49 -0.15
CA SER A 71 -6.76 -6.60 -1.25
C SER A 71 -7.73 -5.49 -0.90
N GLY A 72 -8.29 -5.47 0.31
CA GLY A 72 -9.18 -4.38 0.71
C GLY A 72 -10.07 -4.70 1.89
N LEU A 73 -11.23 -4.03 1.93
CA LEU A 73 -12.19 -4.01 3.02
C LEU A 73 -13.56 -4.51 2.53
N THR A 74 -14.15 -5.44 3.27
CA THR A 74 -15.56 -5.82 3.18
C THR A 74 -16.32 -5.20 4.34
N VAL A 75 -17.34 -4.40 4.04
CA VAL A 75 -18.26 -3.83 5.02
C VAL A 75 -19.55 -4.65 4.98
N THR A 76 -20.04 -5.14 6.12
CA THR A 76 -21.30 -5.90 6.19
C THR A 76 -22.21 -5.36 7.28
N VAL A 77 -23.51 -5.26 6.99
CA VAL A 77 -24.53 -4.88 7.96
C VAL A 77 -24.84 -6.07 8.87
N LEU A 78 -24.54 -5.95 10.16
CA LEU A 78 -24.77 -6.97 11.19
C LEU A 78 -26.15 -6.85 11.84
N SER A 79 -26.60 -5.62 12.09
CA SER A 79 -27.89 -5.37 12.73
C SER A 79 -28.50 -4.07 12.23
N ILE A 80 -29.82 -3.97 12.34
CA ILE A 80 -30.59 -2.77 11.99
C ILE A 80 -31.52 -2.45 13.15
N ALA A 81 -31.76 -1.15 13.37
CA ALA A 81 -32.79 -0.69 14.28
C ALA A 81 -33.86 0.09 13.52
N PRO A 82 -35.12 0.06 13.98
CA PRO A 82 -36.10 1.04 13.54
C PRO A 82 -35.71 2.42 14.08
N GLY A 83 -35.51 3.40 13.20
CA GLY A 83 -35.09 4.73 13.60
C GLY A 83 -34.84 5.68 12.43
N PRO A 84 -34.62 6.96 12.71
CA PRO A 84 -34.24 7.93 11.68
C PRO A 84 -32.86 7.59 11.12
N SER A 85 -32.68 7.86 9.83
CA SER A 85 -31.40 7.67 9.18
C SER A 85 -30.41 8.74 9.59
N ILE A 86 -29.29 8.28 10.13
CA ILE A 86 -28.15 9.12 10.50
C ILE A 86 -26.98 8.76 9.59
N ALA A 87 -26.26 9.79 9.14
CA ALA A 87 -25.03 9.63 8.40
C ALA A 87 -23.89 9.44 9.40
N GLU A 88 -23.07 8.45 9.16
CA GLU A 88 -22.04 7.98 10.05
C GLU A 88 -20.74 7.85 9.30
N THR A 89 -19.65 8.20 9.97
CA THR A 89 -18.32 8.21 9.35
C THR A 89 -17.39 7.29 10.12
N PHE A 90 -16.76 6.38 9.39
CA PHE A 90 -15.66 5.55 9.87
C PHE A 90 -14.37 6.00 9.21
N LEU A 91 -13.31 6.05 10.00
CA LEU A 91 -11.95 6.35 9.56
C LEU A 91 -11.09 5.13 9.81
N PHE A 92 -10.42 4.65 8.77
CA PHE A 92 -9.45 3.57 8.84
C PHE A 92 -8.10 4.08 8.36
N ALA A 93 -7.05 3.89 9.15
CA ALA A 93 -5.69 4.18 8.71
C ALA A 93 -4.84 2.93 8.85
N ASP A 94 -4.17 2.53 7.77
CA ASP A 94 -3.09 1.56 7.89
C ASP A 94 -1.86 2.28 8.48
N LEU A 95 -1.46 1.82 9.66
CA LEU A 95 -0.35 2.36 10.45
C LEU A 95 1.01 1.87 9.94
N SER A 96 1.01 0.88 9.05
CA SER A 96 2.18 0.29 8.40
C SER A 96 2.44 1.00 7.08
N THR A 97 1.41 1.10 6.23
CA THR A 97 1.48 1.76 4.93
C THR A 97 0.21 2.56 4.60
N PRO A 98 0.28 3.89 4.38
CA PRO A 98 -0.93 4.68 4.11
C PRO A 98 -1.65 4.23 2.83
N PHE A 99 -2.99 4.30 2.80
CA PHE A 99 -3.75 4.01 1.59
C PHE A 99 -3.55 5.09 0.52
N THR A 100 -3.48 4.71 -0.75
CA THR A 100 -3.25 5.67 -1.85
C THR A 100 -4.43 5.78 -2.79
N THR A 101 -5.08 4.66 -3.10
CA THR A 101 -6.23 4.62 -3.99
C THR A 101 -7.24 3.58 -3.50
N PHE A 102 -8.50 3.78 -3.89
CA PHE A 102 -9.57 2.82 -3.66
C PHE A 102 -10.35 2.58 -4.94
N SER A 103 -11.04 1.45 -5.01
CA SER A 103 -12.11 1.23 -5.98
C SER A 103 -13.24 0.44 -5.34
N LEU A 104 -14.48 0.85 -5.59
CA LEU A 104 -15.65 0.08 -5.15
C LEU A 104 -15.82 -1.12 -6.08
N ALA A 105 -15.59 -2.33 -5.56
CA ALA A 105 -15.65 -3.55 -6.34
C ALA A 105 -17.09 -4.06 -6.50
N SER A 106 -17.86 -4.01 -5.42
CA SER A 106 -19.28 -4.37 -5.40
C SER A 106 -19.97 -3.69 -4.23
N SER A 107 -21.28 -3.45 -4.35
CA SER A 107 -22.08 -2.97 -3.24
C SER A 107 -23.52 -3.47 -3.38
N SER A 108 -24.04 -4.02 -2.29
CA SER A 108 -25.46 -4.27 -2.09
C SER A 108 -26.06 -3.31 -1.04
N LEU A 109 -25.24 -2.42 -0.47
CA LEU A 109 -25.67 -1.36 0.45
C LEU A 109 -26.10 -0.15 -0.40
N PRO A 110 -27.37 0.27 -0.37
CA PRO A 110 -27.84 1.39 -1.19
C PRO A 110 -27.12 2.72 -0.88
N THR A 111 -26.62 2.86 0.33
CA THR A 111 -25.98 4.07 0.84
C THR A 111 -24.46 4.07 0.68
N LEU A 112 -23.88 2.97 0.20
CA LEU A 112 -22.44 2.85 -0.01
C LEU A 112 -22.11 2.76 -1.51
N ASP A 113 -21.83 3.91 -2.10
CA ASP A 113 -21.32 4.05 -3.46
C ASP A 113 -19.91 4.67 -3.47
N ALA A 114 -19.38 4.99 -4.65
CA ALA A 114 -18.05 5.58 -4.76
C ALA A 114 -17.94 6.99 -4.13
N SER A 115 -19.06 7.69 -3.93
CA SER A 115 -19.08 9.01 -3.28
C SER A 115 -19.08 8.93 -1.76
N ALA A 116 -19.49 7.77 -1.22
CA ALA A 116 -19.44 7.45 0.20
C ALA A 116 -18.02 7.09 0.70
N VAL A 117 -17.07 6.91 -0.21
CA VAL A 117 -15.70 6.48 0.11
C VAL A 117 -14.71 7.55 -0.32
N GLU A 118 -13.76 7.88 0.53
CA GLU A 118 -12.71 8.84 0.24
C GLU A 118 -11.40 8.39 0.89
N ILE A 119 -10.27 8.75 0.30
CA ILE A 119 -8.97 8.65 0.96
C ILE A 119 -8.51 10.07 1.25
N ASP A 120 -8.32 10.39 2.53
CA ASP A 120 -7.81 11.67 3.00
C ASP A 120 -6.55 11.44 3.83
N THR A 121 -5.44 12.08 3.45
CA THR A 121 -4.13 11.96 4.12
C THR A 121 -3.64 10.51 4.36
N GLY A 122 -4.02 9.56 3.52
CA GLY A 122 -3.63 8.16 3.65
C GLY A 122 -4.57 7.30 4.52
N ALA A 123 -5.65 7.89 5.03
CA ALA A 123 -6.72 7.18 5.73
C ALA A 123 -7.95 7.03 4.83
N LEU A 124 -8.60 5.88 4.90
CA LEU A 124 -9.89 5.60 4.27
C LEU A 124 -10.99 6.19 5.13
N ARG A 125 -11.74 7.14 4.57
CA ARG A 125 -12.97 7.68 5.14
C ARG A 125 -14.16 7.00 4.47
N LEU A 126 -15.04 6.46 5.29
CA LEU A 126 -16.23 5.74 4.88
C LEU A 126 -17.46 6.41 5.48
N ASN A 127 -18.32 6.97 4.66
CA ASN A 127 -19.59 7.56 5.07
C ASN A 127 -20.71 6.56 4.80
N VAL A 128 -21.32 6.01 5.84
CA VAL A 128 -22.46 5.11 5.72
C VAL A 128 -23.70 5.82 6.23
N MET A 129 -24.84 5.64 5.57
CA MET A 129 -26.11 6.11 6.11
C MET A 129 -26.95 4.95 6.62
N ASP A 130 -27.46 5.10 7.84
CA ASP A 130 -28.33 4.15 8.51
C ASP A 130 -29.76 4.25 7.97
N GLY A 131 -30.00 3.81 6.75
CA GLY A 131 -31.31 3.96 6.13
C GLY A 131 -31.47 3.06 4.93
N PHE A 132 -32.61 2.37 4.84
CA PHE A 132 -32.90 1.45 3.73
C PHE A 132 -31.88 0.30 3.59
N ILE A 133 -31.30 -0.13 4.71
CA ILE A 133 -30.38 -1.27 4.76
C ILE A 133 -31.05 -2.50 5.36
N ALA A 134 -30.55 -3.67 4.99
CA ALA A 134 -30.96 -4.97 5.50
C ALA A 134 -29.74 -5.73 6.04
N VAL A 135 -29.96 -6.53 7.07
CA VAL A 135 -28.91 -7.39 7.64
C VAL A 135 -28.36 -8.33 6.56
N GLY A 136 -27.04 -8.46 6.51
CA GLY A 136 -26.33 -9.28 5.52
C GLY A 136 -26.04 -8.58 4.20
N GLN A 137 -26.51 -7.35 4.00
CA GLN A 137 -25.99 -6.53 2.90
C GLN A 137 -24.52 -6.25 3.14
N ALA A 138 -23.74 -6.35 2.06
CA ALA A 138 -22.30 -6.10 2.08
C ALA A 138 -21.84 -5.25 0.90
N ALA A 139 -20.71 -4.58 1.09
CA ALA A 139 -19.99 -3.86 0.06
C ALA A 139 -18.50 -4.14 0.17
N ARG A 140 -17.84 -4.17 -0.99
CA ARG A 140 -16.44 -4.49 -1.13
C ARG A 140 -15.69 -3.30 -1.72
N ILE A 141 -14.68 -2.84 -1.00
CA ILE A 141 -13.78 -1.76 -1.38
C ILE A 141 -12.40 -2.38 -1.55
N ASN A 142 -11.84 -2.31 -2.76
CA ASN A 142 -10.44 -2.66 -2.98
C ASN A 142 -9.57 -1.47 -2.59
N LEU A 143 -8.48 -1.74 -1.89
CA LEU A 143 -7.54 -0.73 -1.38
C LEU A 143 -6.15 -1.02 -1.91
N VAL A 144 -5.43 0.04 -2.26
CA VAL A 144 -4.03 -0.05 -2.67
C VAL A 144 -3.17 0.69 -1.64
N PRO A 145 -2.38 -0.02 -0.82
CA PRO A 145 -1.45 0.62 0.10
C PRO A 145 -0.32 1.30 -0.68
N ALA A 146 0.28 2.32 -0.07
CA ALA A 146 1.48 2.95 -0.60
C ALA A 146 2.59 1.89 -0.64
N THR A 147 3.21 1.71 -1.80
CA THR A 147 4.45 0.94 -1.85
C THR A 147 5.56 1.80 -1.23
N PRO A 148 6.21 1.36 -0.14
CA PRO A 148 7.35 2.05 0.40
C PRO A 148 8.40 2.10 -0.70
N ALA A 149 9.03 3.25 -0.86
CA ALA A 149 10.14 3.42 -1.78
C ALA A 149 11.31 2.56 -1.28
N ILE A 150 11.30 1.28 -1.63
CA ILE A 150 12.45 0.40 -1.46
C ILE A 150 13.50 0.96 -2.41
N PRO A 151 14.68 1.43 -1.92
CA PRO A 151 15.71 1.94 -2.80
C PRO A 151 16.04 0.86 -3.82
N GLU A 152 15.96 1.22 -5.09
CA GLU A 152 16.14 0.25 -6.16
C GLU A 152 17.52 -0.42 -5.99
N PRO A 153 17.66 -1.72 -6.31
CA PRO A 153 18.98 -2.36 -6.32
C PRO A 153 20.00 -1.57 -7.14
N GLY A 154 19.55 -0.86 -8.18
CA GLY A 154 20.33 0.09 -8.95
C GLY A 154 20.85 1.28 -8.13
N SER A 155 20.08 1.82 -7.18
CA SER A 155 20.54 2.89 -6.28
C SER A 155 21.70 2.42 -5.42
N TYR A 156 21.64 1.20 -4.89
CA TYR A 156 22.76 0.61 -4.15
C TYR A 156 23.95 0.33 -5.06
N ALA A 157 23.73 -0.18 -6.27
CA ALA A 157 24.78 -0.44 -7.25
C ALA A 157 25.47 0.85 -7.71
N LEU A 158 24.73 1.92 -7.95
CA LEU A 158 25.26 3.24 -8.31
C LEU A 158 26.00 3.87 -7.14
N MET A 159 25.47 3.75 -5.91
CA MET A 159 26.16 4.22 -4.71
C MET A 159 27.48 3.46 -4.51
N ALA A 160 27.45 2.12 -4.58
CA ALA A 160 28.62 1.26 -4.44
C ALA A 160 29.64 1.53 -5.57
N GLY A 161 29.18 1.67 -6.81
CA GLY A 161 29.99 2.02 -7.97
C GLY A 161 30.65 3.40 -7.82
N GLY A 162 29.90 4.39 -7.35
CA GLY A 162 30.42 5.73 -7.06
C GLY A 162 31.50 5.72 -5.98
N LEU A 163 31.28 4.99 -4.89
CA LEU A 163 32.28 4.82 -3.83
C LEU A 163 33.53 4.08 -4.32
N ALA A 164 33.37 3.03 -5.13
CA ALA A 164 34.48 2.29 -5.72
C ALA A 164 35.33 3.19 -6.65
N LEU A 165 34.68 4.03 -7.46
CA LEU A 165 35.34 4.99 -8.35
C LEU A 165 36.14 6.02 -7.54
N LEU A 166 35.54 6.60 -6.50
CA LEU A 166 36.22 7.57 -5.63
C LEU A 166 37.43 6.95 -4.91
N GLY A 167 37.30 5.71 -4.43
CA GLY A 167 38.40 4.97 -3.83
C GLY A 167 39.55 4.71 -4.80
N TRP A 168 39.25 4.40 -6.06
CA TRP A 168 40.25 4.19 -7.11
C TRP A 168 41.02 5.49 -7.43
N LEU A 169 40.30 6.61 -7.61
CA LEU A 169 40.91 7.92 -7.86
C LEU A 169 41.78 8.40 -6.69
N GLY A 170 41.33 8.18 -5.45
CA GLY A 170 42.09 8.52 -4.24
C GLY A 170 43.41 7.75 -4.11
N ARG A 171 43.45 6.49 -4.56
CA ARG A 171 44.66 5.66 -4.53
C ARG A 171 45.72 6.13 -5.54
N GLY A 172 45.31 6.68 -6.68
CA GLY A 172 46.22 7.21 -7.71
C GLY A 172 47.04 8.43 -7.24
N ARG A 173 46.40 9.36 -6.50
CA ARG A 173 47.06 10.58 -6.01
C ARG A 173 48.15 10.31 -4.98
N ARG A 174 48.00 9.27 -4.15
CA ARG A 174 49.02 8.89 -3.14
C ARG A 174 50.33 8.38 -3.75
N ARG A 175 50.29 7.82 -4.96
CA ARG A 175 51.50 7.30 -5.64
C ARG A 175 52.35 8.42 -6.26
N GLN A 176 51.75 9.53 -6.67
CA GLN A 176 52.47 10.66 -7.28
C GLN A 176 53.22 11.51 -6.24
N GLY A 177 52.73 11.57 -5.00
CA GLY A 177 53.41 12.30 -3.91
C GLY A 177 54.67 11.61 -3.36
N ALA A 178 54.93 10.35 -3.72
CA ALA A 178 56.08 9.58 -3.22
C ALA A 178 57.33 9.66 -4.12
N VAL A 179 57.27 10.34 -5.27
CA VAL A 179 58.38 10.42 -6.25
C VAL A 179 59.17 11.74 -6.13
N LEU A 180 58.81 12.64 -5.20
CA LEU A 180 59.47 13.94 -5.00
C LEU A 180 60.19 14.08 -3.65
N ARG A 181 60.69 12.99 -3.08
CA ARG A 181 61.61 13.04 -1.92
C ARG A 181 62.90 12.31 -2.21
#